data_AF-A0A9W4WVN6-F1
#
_entry.id   AF-A0A9W4WVN6-F1
#
_cell.length_a   1.000
_cell.length_b   1.000
_cell.length_c   1.000
_cell.angle_alpha   90.00
_cell.angle_beta   90.00
_cell.angle_gamma   90.00
#
_symmetry.space_group_name_H-M   'P 1'
#
loop_
_entity.id
_entity.type
_entity.pdbx_description
1 polymer ?
#
loop_
_entity_poly.entity_id
_entity_poly.type
_entity_poly.pdbx_seq_one_letter_code
_entity_poly.pdbx_strand_id
1 'polypeptide(L)' 'DFETISRGFYIHPNTLIPTIGCTGPGIPAFVVNIPVNEVFFDPATISPPARYIPAIPAGINPGVVFTINLYNIQQEVLML' A
#
# COMPACT_ATOMS: atom_id res chain seq x y z
N ASP A 1 -2.19 16.84 6.61
CA ASP A 1 -1.29 16.92 7.76
C ASP A 1 -1.36 15.62 8.54
N PHE A 2 -0.37 14.75 8.36
CA PHE A 2 -0.23 13.55 9.20
C PHE A 2 0.10 14.04 10.60
N GLU A 3 -0.83 13.86 11.54
CA GLU A 3 -0.69 14.34 12.90
C GLU A 3 0.69 13.96 13.45
N THR A 4 1.38 14.98 13.95
CA THR A 4 2.73 14.91 14.50
C THR A 4 2.79 13.89 15.63
N ILE A 5 3.28 12.68 15.32
CA ILE A 5 3.65 11.71 16.34
C ILE A 5 4.84 12.30 17.11
N SER A 6 4.59 12.77 18.33
CA SER A 6 5.61 13.42 19.15
C SER A 6 6.77 12.44 19.42
N ARG A 7 8.00 12.88 19.14
CA ARG A 7 9.22 12.08 19.37
C ARG A 7 9.32 11.77 20.87
N GLY A 8 8.99 10.54 21.24
CA GLY A 8 8.94 10.07 22.62
C GLY A 8 7.79 9.11 22.94
N PHE A 9 6.94 8.78 21.96
CA PHE A 9 5.84 7.84 22.19
C PHE A 9 6.35 6.39 22.33
N TYR A 10 6.39 5.91 23.57
CA TYR A 10 6.57 4.50 23.88
C TYR A 10 5.19 3.87 24.08
N ILE A 11 4.88 2.83 23.31
CA ILE A 11 3.65 2.05 23.51
C ILE A 11 3.86 1.20 24.77
N HIS A 12 3.24 1.58 25.88
CA HIS A 12 3.23 0.73 27.06
C HIS A 12 2.26 -0.45 26.84
N PRO A 13 2.63 -1.67 27.25
CA PRO A 13 1.69 -2.78 27.26
C PRO A 13 0.50 -2.40 28.16
N ASN A 14 -0.73 -2.54 27.65
CA ASN A 14 -2.02 -2.06 28.21
C ASN A 14 -2.39 -0.58 27.97
N THR A 15 -1.68 0.15 27.12
CA THR A 15 -2.21 1.44 26.61
C THR A 15 -3.32 1.16 25.60
N LEU A 16 -4.49 1.78 25.78
CA LEU A 16 -5.50 1.83 24.71
C LEU A 16 -4.83 2.45 23.50
N ILE A 17 -4.62 1.64 22.46
CA ILE A 17 -4.12 2.12 21.18
C ILE A 17 -5.08 3.24 20.78
N PRO A 18 -4.58 4.47 20.53
CA PRO A 18 -5.46 5.57 20.16
C PRO A 18 -6.35 5.08 19.03
N THR A 19 -7.67 5.28 19.17
CA THR A 19 -8.73 4.87 18.22
C THR A 19 -8.61 5.52 16.83
N ILE A 20 -7.44 6.08 16.54
CA ILE A 20 -6.94 6.56 15.25
C ILE A 20 -6.33 5.38 14.45
N GLY A 21 -6.49 4.14 14.91
CA GLY A 21 -6.26 2.94 14.09
C GLY A 21 -7.39 2.73 13.08
N CYS A 22 -7.13 1.94 12.04
CA CYS A 22 -8.18 1.53 11.11
C CYS A 22 -9.24 0.75 11.90
N THR A 23 -10.49 1.24 11.95
CA THR A 23 -11.56 0.60 12.77
C THR A 23 -12.25 -0.55 12.04
N GLY A 24 -11.94 -0.78 10.76
CA GLY A 24 -12.48 -1.86 9.96
C GLY A 24 -11.90 -1.87 8.55
N PRO A 25 -12.11 -2.96 7.80
CA PRO A 25 -11.61 -3.09 6.44
C PRO A 25 -12.35 -2.18 5.45
N GLY A 26 -11.68 -1.78 4.37
CA GLY A 26 -12.32 -1.12 3.23
C GLY A 26 -12.66 0.37 3.43
N ILE A 27 -12.21 0.99 4.52
CA ILE A 27 -12.37 2.43 4.73
C ILE A 27 -11.43 3.17 3.74
N PRO A 28 -11.94 4.02 2.83
CA PRO A 28 -11.13 4.60 1.75
C PRO A 28 -9.90 5.39 2.22
N ALA A 29 -10.00 6.05 3.38
CA ALA A 29 -8.87 6.79 3.98
C ALA A 29 -7.70 5.90 4.41
N PHE A 30 -7.92 4.58 4.49
CA PHE A 30 -6.97 3.58 4.96
C PHE A 30 -6.70 2.49 3.91
N VAL A 31 -7.00 2.79 2.65
CA VAL A 31 -6.76 1.89 1.52
C VAL A 31 -5.78 2.56 0.55
N VAL A 32 -4.74 1.84 0.18
CA VAL A 32 -3.81 2.23 -0.88
C VAL A 32 -4.12 1.40 -2.11
N ASN A 33 -4.48 2.06 -3.20
CA ASN A 33 -4.75 1.44 -4.49
C ASN A 33 -3.60 1.72 -5.43
N ILE A 34 -2.98 0.67 -5.95
CA ILE A 34 -1.86 0.74 -6.88
C ILE A 34 -2.32 0.14 -8.21
N PRO A 35 -2.53 0.96 -9.26
CA PRO A 35 -2.85 0.45 -10.60
C PRO A 35 -1.67 -0.35 -11.13
N VAL A 36 -1.89 -1.61 -11.49
CA VAL A 36 -0.77 -2.49 -11.86
C VAL A 36 -0.13 -2.04 -13.19
N ASN A 37 -0.95 -1.62 -14.15
CA ASN A 37 -0.54 -1.05 -15.44
C ASN A 37 0.38 0.18 -15.32
N GLU A 38 0.22 1.02 -14.30
CA GLU A 38 0.94 2.29 -14.20
C GLU A 38 2.29 2.17 -13.49
N VAL A 39 2.43 1.20 -12.58
CA VAL A 39 3.60 1.07 -11.70
C VAL A 39 4.51 -0.07 -12.10
N PHE A 40 3.97 -1.17 -12.63
CA PHE A 40 4.73 -2.39 -12.88
C PHE A 40 5.00 -2.67 -14.35
N PHE A 41 4.62 -1.76 -15.26
CA PHE A 41 4.88 -1.88 -16.68
C PHE A 41 5.62 -0.68 -17.23
N ASP A 42 6.58 -0.96 -18.12
CA ASP A 42 7.16 0.09 -18.95
C ASP A 42 6.14 0.51 -20.02
N PRO A 43 5.85 1.82 -20.12
CA PRO A 43 4.93 2.31 -21.13
C PRO A 43 5.52 2.07 -22.53
N ALA A 44 4.79 1.37 -23.38
CA ALA A 44 5.18 1.13 -24.78
C ALA A 44 5.32 2.41 -25.62
N THR A 45 4.84 3.55 -25.11
CA THR A 45 4.94 4.87 -25.74
C THR A 45 6.30 5.53 -25.58
N ILE A 46 7.11 5.10 -24.59
CA ILE A 46 8.48 5.58 -24.44
C ILE A 46 9.38 4.62 -25.20
N SER A 47 10.04 5.13 -26.24
CA SER A 47 10.99 4.30 -26.99
C SER A 47 12.09 3.84 -26.02
N PRO A 48 12.20 2.54 -25.78
CA PRO A 48 13.18 2.01 -24.86
C PRO A 48 14.59 2.26 -25.42
N PRO A 49 15.63 2.34 -24.56
CA PRO A 49 17.03 2.33 -25.01
C PRO A 49 17.27 1.18 -26.00
N ALA A 50 18.20 1.31 -26.94
CA ALA A 50 18.41 0.42 -28.10
C ALA A 50 18.69 -1.08 -27.81
N ARG A 51 18.57 -1.53 -26.56
CA ARG A 51 18.74 -2.92 -26.09
C ARG A 51 17.69 -3.36 -25.06
N TYR A 52 16.72 -2.51 -24.76
CA TYR A 52 15.66 -2.83 -23.82
C TYR A 52 14.37 -3.11 -24.61
N ILE A 53 13.76 -4.27 -24.35
CA ILE A 53 12.48 -4.64 -24.93
C ILE A 53 11.47 -4.61 -23.78
N PRO A 54 10.55 -3.63 -23.74
CA PRO A 54 9.45 -3.61 -22.79
C PRO A 54 8.70 -4.94 -22.88
N ALA A 55 8.55 -5.61 -21.75
CA ALA A 55 7.87 -6.88 -21.68
C ALA A 55 6.84 -6.84 -20.56
N ILE A 56 5.63 -7.29 -20.87
CA ILE A 56 4.60 -7.55 -19.89
C ILE A 56 4.95 -8.88 -19.21
N PRO A 57 5.19 -8.94 -17.88
CA PRO A 57 5.48 -10.21 -17.22
C PRO A 57 4.30 -11.19 -17.38
N ALA A 58 4.62 -12.44 -17.72
CA ALA A 58 3.60 -13.47 -17.91
C ALA A 58 2.89 -13.77 -16.56
N GLY A 59 1.55 -13.90 -16.60
CA GLY A 59 0.75 -14.19 -15.42
C GLY A 59 0.30 -12.97 -14.60
N ILE A 60 0.70 -11.75 -15.00
CA ILE A 60 0.17 -10.52 -14.42
C ILE A 60 -1.04 -10.06 -15.24
N ASN A 61 -2.15 -9.74 -14.58
CA ASN A 61 -3.28 -9.07 -15.22
C ASN A 61 -3.09 -7.55 -15.11
N PRO A 62 -2.77 -6.83 -16.21
CA PRO A 62 -2.51 -5.38 -16.15
C PRO A 62 -3.75 -4.56 -15.81
N GLY A 63 -4.97 -5.11 -15.98
CA GLY A 63 -6.22 -4.42 -15.68
C GLY A 63 -6.65 -4.44 -14.21
N VAL A 64 -5.84 -5.02 -13.32
CA VAL A 64 -6.18 -5.12 -11.89
C VAL A 64 -5.57 -3.96 -11.10
N VAL A 65 -6.21 -3.67 -9.98
CA VAL A 65 -5.68 -2.77 -8.94
C VAL A 65 -5.15 -3.65 -7.82
N PHE A 66 -3.90 -3.43 -7.43
CA PHE A 66 -3.35 -4.00 -6.22
C PHE A 66 -3.79 -3.14 -5.04
N THR A 67 -4.65 -3.68 -4.18
CA THR A 67 -5.22 -2.97 -3.04
C THR A 67 -4.58 -3.42 -1.74
N ILE A 68 -3.96 -2.47 -1.04
CA ILE A 68 -3.44 -2.66 0.32
C ILE A 68 -4.46 -2.06 1.28
N ASN A 69 -4.96 -2.87 2.20
CA ASN A 69 -5.85 -2.42 3.26
C ASN A 69 -5.06 -2.34 4.57
N LEU A 70 -4.86 -1.13 5.09
CA LEU A 70 -4.07 -0.90 6.30
C LEU A 70 -4.70 -1.54 7.54
N TYR A 71 -6.01 -1.81 7.54
CA TYR A 71 -6.65 -2.60 8.59
C TYR A 71 -6.08 -4.01 8.68
N ASN A 72 -5.90 -4.69 7.55
CA ASN A 72 -5.37 -6.06 7.52
C ASN A 72 -3.92 -6.06 7.99
N ILE A 73 -3.13 -5.08 7.56
CA ILE A 73 -1.75 -4.89 8.03
C ILE A 73 -1.72 -4.66 9.55
N GLN A 74 -2.65 -3.85 10.08
CA GLN A 74 -2.77 -3.60 11.50
C GLN A 74 -3.07 -4.89 12.29
N GLN A 75 -3.91 -5.79 11.77
CA GLN A 75 -4.18 -7.08 12.45
C GLN A 75 -2.94 -7.98 12.49
N GLU A 76 -2.20 -8.09 11.38
CA GLU A 76 -0.97 -8.89 11.32
C GLU A 76 0.13 -8.37 12.28
N VAL A 77 0.29 -7.05 12.37
CA VAL A 77 1.30 -6.41 13.23
C VAL A 77 0.92 -6.47 14.71
N LEU A 78 -0.36 -6.27 15.02
CA LEU A 78 -0.84 -6.26 16.40
C LEU A 78 -1.23 -7.65 16.91
N MET A 79 -1.23 -8.66 16.04
CA MET A 79 -1.68 -10.03 16.35
C MET A 79 -3.06 -10.05 17.03
N LEU A 80 -3.98 -9.21 16.52
CA LEU A 80 -5.35 -9.07 17.02
C LEU A 80 -6.30 -10.07 16.37
#